data_AF-I1YK98-F1
#
_entry.id   AF-I1YK98-F1
#
_cell.length_a   1.000
_cell.length_b   1.000
_cell.length_c   1.000
_cell.angle_alpha   90.00
_cell.angle_beta   90.00
_cell.angle_gamma   90.00
#
_symmetry.space_group_name_H-M   'P 1'
#
loop_
_entity.id
_entity.type
_entity.pdbx_description
1 polymer ?
#
loop_
_entity_poly.entity_id
_entity_poly.type
_entity_poly.pdbx_seq_one_letter_code
_entity_poly.pdbx_strand_id
1 'polypeptide(L)'
;MLSIMSRLFFLSIMLFASTVNATTSETTDETAWPALKQHYFGDKIIHVAEPEMLQLEAPKRAEDAAVVPIRISSNLTPTETAYIQRLHLFIDNNPMPYSANFLLSPKLGEIDIATRVRVDRYTPIRAIAEMNDGRLYMVSDYIKATGGCSAPAGKDPSAAMARLGKMQLRMRPVVPGDMTPVQLIISHPNNSGLQIDQASRGYIPPHYVEKIDIRVDDESLIQLESGISISEDPSIRFMFTPEKSGTLSVDVTDSKGGNFTLNKSF
;
A
#
# COMPACT_ATOMS: atom_id res chain seq x y z
N MET A 1 -54.34 -28.80 -75.82
CA MET A 1 -54.50 -28.20 -74.48
C MET A 1 -53.13 -28.09 -73.85
N LEU A 2 -52.66 -26.87 -73.66
CA LEU A 2 -51.29 -26.48 -73.30
C LEU A 2 -51.14 -26.45 -71.77
N SER A 3 -50.12 -27.10 -71.22
CA SER A 3 -49.62 -26.91 -69.83
C SER A 3 -48.27 -27.66 -69.78
N ILE A 4 -47.14 -27.16 -69.28
CA ILE A 4 -46.88 -26.50 -68.00
C ILE A 4 -45.61 -25.65 -68.18
N MET A 5 -45.65 -24.37 -67.78
CA MET A 5 -44.48 -23.49 -67.70
C MET A 5 -43.79 -23.64 -66.33
N SER A 6 -42.47 -23.81 -66.39
CA SER A 6 -41.51 -23.71 -65.30
C SER A 6 -41.48 -22.30 -64.70
N ARG A 7 -41.45 -22.19 -63.37
CA ARG A 7 -40.92 -21.03 -62.65
C ARG A 7 -40.16 -21.47 -61.40
N LEU A 8 -38.84 -21.38 -61.48
CA LEU A 8 -37.92 -21.34 -60.35
C LEU A 8 -38.25 -20.15 -59.44
N PHE A 9 -38.25 -20.37 -58.12
CA PHE A 9 -38.15 -19.30 -57.13
C PHE A 9 -37.00 -19.67 -56.18
N PHE A 10 -35.85 -19.00 -56.36
CA PHE A 10 -34.75 -19.04 -55.41
C PHE A 10 -35.01 -17.98 -54.34
N LEU A 11 -35.32 -18.40 -53.12
CA LEU A 11 -35.40 -17.52 -51.96
C LEU A 11 -34.04 -17.57 -51.24
N SER A 12 -33.21 -16.55 -51.47
CA SER A 12 -31.94 -16.38 -50.76
C SER A 12 -32.22 -15.69 -49.43
N ILE A 13 -32.12 -16.44 -48.33
CA ILE A 13 -32.21 -15.91 -46.96
C ILE A 13 -30.82 -15.39 -46.58
N MET A 14 -30.65 -14.07 -46.57
CA MET A 14 -29.46 -13.42 -46.00
C MET A 14 -29.56 -13.44 -44.46
N LEU A 15 -28.76 -14.28 -43.81
CA LEU A 15 -28.51 -14.19 -42.37
C LEU A 15 -27.62 -12.96 -42.09
N PHE A 16 -28.19 -11.92 -41.49
CA PHE A 16 -27.42 -10.87 -40.83
C PHE A 16 -26.90 -11.40 -39.48
N ALA A 17 -25.62 -11.79 -39.44
CA ALA A 17 -24.96 -12.08 -38.18
C ALA A 17 -24.63 -10.75 -37.47
N SER A 18 -25.44 -10.39 -36.47
CA SER A 18 -25.12 -9.28 -35.57
C SER A 18 -23.95 -9.69 -34.67
N THR A 19 -22.75 -9.18 -34.95
CA THR A 19 -21.62 -9.28 -34.02
C THR A 19 -21.94 -8.43 -32.79
N VAL A 20 -22.41 -9.07 -31.73
CA VAL A 20 -22.47 -8.45 -30.40
C VAL A 20 -21.03 -8.29 -29.93
N ASN A 21 -20.50 -7.08 -29.99
CA ASN A 21 -19.27 -6.74 -29.29
C ASN A 21 -19.59 -6.78 -27.79
N ALA A 22 -19.31 -7.90 -27.14
CA ALA A 22 -19.23 -7.98 -25.70
C ALA A 22 -18.00 -7.19 -25.27
N THR A 23 -18.18 -5.90 -24.97
CA THR A 23 -17.21 -5.14 -24.18
C THR A 23 -17.21 -5.77 -22.79
N THR A 24 -16.25 -6.66 -22.53
CA THR A 24 -15.93 -7.09 -21.18
C THR A 24 -15.47 -5.87 -20.40
N SER A 25 -16.37 -5.24 -19.63
CA SER A 25 -15.93 -4.30 -18.61
C SER A 25 -15.08 -5.13 -17.64
N GLU A 26 -13.78 -4.83 -17.55
CA GLU A 26 -12.96 -5.30 -16.45
C GLU A 26 -13.60 -4.74 -15.18
N THR A 27 -14.44 -5.52 -14.52
CA THR A 27 -15.07 -5.13 -13.27
C THR A 27 -13.95 -5.01 -12.25
N THR A 28 -13.59 -3.78 -11.89
CA THR A 28 -12.87 -3.53 -10.64
C THR A 28 -13.71 -4.18 -9.54
N ASP A 29 -13.18 -5.24 -8.94
CA ASP A 29 -13.88 -5.97 -7.89
C ASP A 29 -13.95 -5.09 -6.64
N GLU A 30 -14.93 -4.20 -6.59
CA GLU A 30 -15.20 -3.30 -5.46
C GLU A 30 -16.02 -3.99 -4.36
N THR A 31 -16.28 -5.29 -4.46
CA THR A 31 -17.23 -5.99 -3.58
C THR A 31 -16.79 -6.02 -2.12
N ALA A 32 -15.48 -5.99 -1.85
CA ALA A 32 -14.93 -6.00 -0.50
C ALA A 32 -15.09 -4.65 0.23
N TRP A 33 -15.02 -3.53 -0.49
CA TRP A 33 -14.92 -2.20 0.13
C TRP A 33 -16.11 -1.82 1.04
N PRO A 34 -17.39 -2.07 0.69
CA PRO A 34 -18.50 -1.75 1.58
C PRO A 34 -18.39 -2.39 2.96
N ALA A 35 -17.95 -3.65 3.03
CA ALA A 35 -17.76 -4.37 4.30
C ALA A 35 -16.55 -3.81 5.08
N LEU A 36 -15.45 -3.54 4.38
CA LEU A 36 -14.25 -2.93 4.99
C LEU A 36 -14.57 -1.53 5.55
N LYS A 37 -15.21 -0.68 4.75
CA LYS A 37 -15.65 0.66 5.15
C LYS A 37 -16.52 0.60 6.40
N GLN A 38 -17.51 -0.30 6.45
CA GLN A 38 -18.36 -0.45 7.61
C GLN A 38 -17.59 -0.93 8.85
N HIS A 39 -16.67 -1.89 8.70
CA HIS A 39 -15.91 -2.43 9.81
C HIS A 39 -14.97 -1.40 10.45
N TYR A 40 -14.24 -0.64 9.63
CA TYR A 40 -13.19 0.27 10.13
C TYR A 40 -13.68 1.70 10.39
N PHE A 41 -14.71 2.17 9.67
CA PHE A 41 -15.17 3.56 9.75
C PHE A 41 -16.66 3.70 10.09
N GLY A 42 -17.42 2.60 10.12
CA GLY A 42 -18.86 2.61 10.35
C GLY A 42 -19.59 3.54 9.37
N ASP A 43 -20.48 4.37 9.91
CA ASP A 43 -21.32 5.27 9.13
C ASP A 43 -20.64 6.60 8.78
N LYS A 44 -19.37 6.80 9.16
CA LYS A 44 -18.62 8.02 8.78
C LYS A 44 -18.66 8.23 7.26
N ILE A 45 -18.81 9.48 6.85
CA ILE A 45 -18.71 9.89 5.45
C ILE A 45 -17.24 9.91 5.08
N ILE A 46 -16.90 9.26 3.96
CA ILE A 46 -15.58 9.31 3.35
C ILE A 46 -15.74 10.08 2.04
N HIS A 47 -15.17 11.28 2.00
CA HIS A 47 -15.17 12.10 0.80
C HIS A 47 -14.19 11.53 -0.23
N VAL A 48 -14.48 11.68 -1.52
CA VAL A 48 -13.45 11.48 -2.54
C VAL A 48 -12.43 12.60 -2.39
N ALA A 49 -11.14 12.27 -2.35
CA ALA A 49 -10.08 13.24 -2.20
C ALA A 49 -9.83 13.95 -3.54
N GLU A 50 -9.75 15.27 -3.49
CA GLU A 50 -9.14 16.07 -4.57
C GLU A 50 -7.61 15.90 -4.53
N PRO A 51 -6.90 16.09 -5.67
CA PRO A 51 -5.45 15.89 -5.74
C PRO A 51 -4.64 16.70 -4.73
N GLU A 52 -5.08 17.89 -4.36
CA GLU A 52 -4.41 18.70 -3.34
C GLU A 52 -4.49 18.05 -1.95
N MET A 53 -5.59 17.37 -1.66
CA MET A 53 -5.86 16.73 -0.36
C MET A 53 -5.09 15.42 -0.22
N LEU A 54 -5.17 14.53 -1.21
CA LEU A 54 -4.53 13.21 -1.13
C LEU A 54 -4.32 12.61 -2.52
N GLN A 55 -3.13 12.11 -2.76
CA GLN A 55 -2.75 11.37 -3.96
C GLN A 55 -2.20 10.00 -3.57
N LEU A 56 -2.44 9.01 -4.45
CA LEU A 56 -1.91 7.66 -4.34
C LEU A 56 -1.33 7.27 -5.69
N GLU A 57 -0.03 6.98 -5.70
CA GLU A 57 0.67 6.42 -6.85
C GLU A 57 0.94 4.95 -6.61
N ALA A 58 0.51 4.12 -7.56
CA ALA A 58 0.84 2.71 -7.65
C ALA A 58 0.97 2.33 -9.14
N PRO A 59 1.78 1.30 -9.49
CA PRO A 59 1.83 0.84 -10.88
C PRO A 59 0.51 0.18 -11.28
N LYS A 60 0.07 0.37 -12.54
CA LYS A 60 -1.16 -0.29 -13.05
C LYS A 60 -1.03 -1.82 -13.10
N ARG A 61 0.19 -2.33 -13.23
CA ARG A 61 0.52 -3.76 -13.14
C ARG A 61 1.82 -3.92 -12.37
N ALA A 62 1.83 -4.83 -11.40
CA ALA A 62 3.06 -5.15 -10.67
C ALA A 62 4.01 -5.96 -11.56
N GLU A 63 5.27 -5.54 -11.64
CA GLU A 63 6.34 -6.38 -12.19
C GLU A 63 6.67 -7.53 -11.22
N ASP A 64 6.73 -7.21 -9.92
CA ASP A 64 6.83 -8.15 -8.82
C ASP A 64 5.74 -7.84 -7.78
N ALA A 65 4.79 -8.77 -7.62
CA ALA A 65 3.68 -8.63 -6.70
C ALA A 65 4.10 -8.69 -5.21
N ALA A 66 5.30 -9.20 -4.91
CA ALA A 66 5.84 -9.22 -3.54
C ALA A 66 6.40 -7.87 -3.10
N VAL A 67 6.70 -6.98 -4.06
CA VAL A 67 7.43 -5.72 -3.83
C VAL A 67 6.85 -4.58 -4.67
N VAL A 68 5.56 -4.32 -4.52
CA VAL A 68 4.87 -3.23 -5.22
C VAL A 68 5.20 -1.89 -4.56
N PRO A 69 5.84 -0.93 -5.26
CA PRO A 69 6.03 0.41 -4.71
C PRO A 69 4.71 1.18 -4.68
N ILE A 70 4.45 1.84 -3.56
CA ILE A 70 3.35 2.80 -3.42
C ILE A 70 3.87 4.11 -2.85
N ARG A 71 3.23 5.21 -3.22
CA ARG A 71 3.48 6.55 -2.66
C ARG A 71 2.16 7.21 -2.33
N ILE A 72 2.05 7.74 -1.12
CA ILE A 72 0.93 8.54 -0.65
C ILE A 72 1.46 9.94 -0.41
N SER A 73 0.87 10.93 -1.05
CA SER A 73 1.27 12.33 -0.91
C SER A 73 0.08 13.26 -0.68
N SER A 74 0.34 14.41 -0.09
CA SER A 74 -0.61 15.49 0.09
C SER A 74 0.08 16.82 -0.14
N ASN A 75 -0.55 17.69 -0.94
CA ASN A 75 -0.09 19.06 -1.16
C ASN A 75 -0.76 20.05 -0.19
N LEU A 76 -1.50 19.54 0.79
CA LEU A 76 -2.12 20.35 1.82
C LEU A 76 -1.03 20.95 2.71
N THR A 77 -0.99 22.28 2.81
CA THR A 77 -0.16 22.94 3.81
C THR A 77 -0.78 22.75 5.19
N PRO A 78 -0.16 21.99 6.10
CA PRO A 78 -0.71 21.78 7.42
C PRO A 78 -0.67 23.07 8.25
N THR A 79 -1.62 23.19 9.16
CA THR A 79 -1.63 24.21 10.22
C THR A 79 -1.75 23.51 11.58
N GLU A 80 -1.47 24.20 12.67
CA GLU A 80 -1.65 23.65 14.02
C GLU A 80 -3.08 23.13 14.28
N THR A 81 -4.07 23.73 13.62
CA THR A 81 -5.50 23.41 13.82
C THR A 81 -6.11 22.55 12.71
N ALA A 82 -5.41 22.34 11.59
CA ALA A 82 -5.89 21.55 10.47
C ALA A 82 -4.73 20.81 9.80
N TYR A 83 -4.67 19.50 10.00
CA TYR A 83 -3.65 18.62 9.44
C TYR A 83 -4.19 17.18 9.31
N ILE A 84 -3.56 16.39 8.45
CA ILE A 84 -3.83 14.96 8.37
C ILE A 84 -3.19 14.30 9.59
N GLN A 85 -4.02 13.78 10.49
CA GLN A 85 -3.56 13.09 11.69
C GLN A 85 -3.19 11.64 11.37
N ARG A 86 -3.89 11.01 10.42
CA ARG A 86 -3.70 9.58 10.14
C ARG A 86 -3.86 9.26 8.66
N LEU A 87 -3.05 8.33 8.17
CA LEU A 87 -3.22 7.70 6.85
C LEU A 87 -3.51 6.23 7.02
N HIS A 88 -4.63 5.79 6.47
CA HIS A 88 -5.01 4.38 6.40
C HIS A 88 -4.72 3.85 5.00
N LEU A 89 -4.04 2.71 4.91
CA LEU A 89 -3.80 2.00 3.66
C LEU A 89 -4.61 0.71 3.63
N PHE A 90 -5.41 0.53 2.60
CA PHE A 90 -6.13 -0.70 2.31
C PHE A 90 -5.69 -1.31 0.99
N ILE A 91 -5.62 -2.63 0.97
CA ILE A 91 -5.48 -3.45 -0.23
C ILE A 91 -6.63 -4.45 -0.19
N ASP A 92 -7.75 -4.09 -0.80
CA ASP A 92 -9.07 -4.67 -0.51
C ASP A 92 -9.09 -6.21 -0.53
N ASN A 93 -8.44 -6.83 -1.52
CA ASN A 93 -8.43 -8.28 -1.73
C ASN A 93 -7.19 -8.98 -1.18
N ASN A 94 -6.38 -8.32 -0.34
CA ASN A 94 -5.32 -8.99 0.39
C ASN A 94 -5.89 -9.85 1.54
N PRO A 95 -5.17 -10.91 1.96
CA PRO A 95 -5.53 -11.72 3.12
C PRO A 95 -5.72 -10.92 4.42
N MET A 96 -5.02 -9.79 4.53
CA MET A 96 -5.22 -8.78 5.57
C MET A 96 -5.39 -7.41 4.89
N PRO A 97 -6.63 -6.96 4.61
CA PRO A 97 -6.86 -5.78 3.78
C PRO A 97 -6.33 -4.47 4.38
N TYR A 98 -6.52 -4.25 5.69
CA TYR A 98 -5.99 -3.07 6.37
C TYR A 98 -4.48 -3.23 6.58
N SER A 99 -3.72 -2.65 5.66
CA SER A 99 -2.33 -3.03 5.40
C SER A 99 -1.32 -2.19 6.19
N ALA A 100 -1.64 -0.91 6.42
CA ALA A 100 -0.82 0.02 7.18
C ALA A 100 -1.67 1.17 7.74
N ASN A 101 -1.23 1.69 8.90
CA ASN A 101 -1.80 2.82 9.60
C ASN A 101 -0.67 3.76 10.02
N PHE A 102 -0.61 4.95 9.44
CA PHE A 102 0.38 5.97 9.82
C PHE A 102 -0.29 7.02 10.70
N LEU A 103 0.15 7.17 11.95
CA LEU A 103 -0.16 8.33 12.77
C LEU A 103 0.92 9.39 12.55
N LEU A 104 0.50 10.60 12.18
CA LEU A 104 1.38 11.66 11.72
C LEU A 104 1.33 12.84 12.69
N SER A 105 2.51 13.34 13.03
CA SER A 105 2.65 14.63 13.71
C SER A 105 2.45 15.77 12.72
N PRO A 106 1.80 16.89 13.10
CA PRO A 106 1.78 18.09 12.26
C PRO A 106 3.19 18.64 11.98
N LYS A 107 4.18 18.31 12.82
CA LYS A 107 5.60 18.68 12.61
C LYS A 107 6.27 17.94 11.44
N LEU A 108 5.64 16.88 10.91
CA LEU A 108 6.12 16.23 9.69
C LEU A 108 6.14 17.21 8.51
N GLY A 109 5.20 18.17 8.50
CA GLY A 109 5.03 19.11 7.42
C GLY A 109 4.33 18.45 6.22
N GLU A 110 4.93 18.58 5.04
CA GLU A 110 4.41 17.96 3.82
C GLU A 110 4.41 16.44 3.91
N ILE A 111 3.31 15.83 3.46
CA ILE A 111 3.17 14.38 3.44
C ILE A 111 3.62 13.88 2.09
N ASP A 112 4.70 13.12 2.10
CA ASP A 112 5.18 12.34 0.97
C ASP A 112 5.79 11.06 1.52
N ILE A 113 4.98 10.00 1.60
CA ILE A 113 5.36 8.71 2.20
C ILE A 113 5.33 7.64 1.13
N ALA A 114 6.44 6.92 0.97
CA ALA A 114 6.52 5.77 0.07
C ALA A 114 6.97 4.51 0.79
N THR A 115 6.34 3.39 0.45
CA THR A 115 6.69 2.07 0.97
C THR A 115 6.53 1.02 -0.12
N ARG A 116 6.78 -0.25 0.22
CA ARG A 116 6.62 -1.40 -0.67
C ARG A 116 5.70 -2.41 0.00
N VAL A 117 4.73 -2.88 -0.75
CA VAL A 117 3.68 -3.79 -0.27
C VAL A 117 3.61 -5.06 -1.11
N ARG A 118 3.14 -6.14 -0.48
CA ARG A 118 2.72 -7.38 -1.11
C ARG A 118 1.26 -7.23 -1.56
N VAL A 119 0.98 -7.58 -2.80
CA VAL A 119 -0.38 -7.57 -3.37
C VAL A 119 -0.73 -8.97 -3.87
N ASP A 120 -1.74 -9.59 -3.29
CA ASP A 120 -2.08 -10.99 -3.54
C ASP A 120 -2.94 -11.18 -4.79
N ARG A 121 -3.78 -10.20 -5.13
CA ARG A 121 -4.78 -10.29 -6.20
C ARG A 121 -4.98 -8.96 -6.89
N TYR A 122 -5.63 -8.99 -8.05
CA TYR A 122 -6.11 -7.76 -8.67
C TYR A 122 -7.09 -7.08 -7.73
N THR A 123 -6.81 -5.82 -7.41
CA THR A 123 -7.46 -5.17 -6.28
C THR A 123 -7.39 -3.66 -6.39
N PRO A 124 -8.42 -2.97 -5.89
CA PRO A 124 -8.24 -1.60 -5.44
C PRO A 124 -7.19 -1.53 -4.32
N ILE A 125 -6.34 -0.51 -4.39
CA ILE A 125 -5.54 -0.01 -3.27
C ILE A 125 -6.12 1.36 -2.92
N ARG A 126 -6.35 1.60 -1.63
CA ARG A 126 -6.98 2.82 -1.14
C ARG A 126 -6.11 3.46 -0.09
N ALA A 127 -5.92 4.78 -0.20
CA ALA A 127 -5.39 5.60 0.86
C ALA A 127 -6.54 6.46 1.41
N ILE A 128 -6.72 6.49 2.73
CA ILE A 128 -7.68 7.34 3.40
C ILE A 128 -6.93 8.25 4.36
N ALA A 129 -7.05 9.56 4.17
CA ALA A 129 -6.59 10.56 5.11
C ALA A 129 -7.69 10.87 6.14
N GLU A 130 -7.37 10.71 7.41
CA GLU A 130 -8.17 11.21 8.53
C GLU A 130 -7.54 12.51 9.05
N MET A 131 -8.32 13.58 8.95
CA MET A 131 -7.97 14.89 9.49
C MET A 131 -8.04 14.88 11.03
N ASN A 132 -7.35 15.81 11.67
CA ASN A 132 -7.40 16.01 13.13
C ASN A 132 -8.80 16.37 13.68
N ASP A 133 -9.76 16.72 12.82
CA ASP A 133 -11.18 16.92 13.16
C ASP A 133 -12.07 15.70 12.86
N GLY A 134 -11.48 14.59 12.40
CA GLY A 134 -12.16 13.33 12.12
C GLY A 134 -12.78 13.21 10.72
N ARG A 135 -12.67 14.22 9.85
CA ARG A 135 -13.09 14.11 8.44
C ARG A 135 -12.19 13.14 7.68
N LEU A 136 -12.80 12.35 6.79
CA LEU A 136 -12.13 11.32 6.00
C LEU A 136 -12.14 11.65 4.51
N TYR A 137 -11.00 11.49 3.86
CA TYR A 137 -10.82 11.70 2.41
C TYR A 137 -10.11 10.49 1.81
N MET A 138 -10.65 9.91 0.74
CA MET A 138 -10.13 8.70 0.11
C MET A 138 -9.72 8.96 -1.34
N VAL A 139 -8.56 8.42 -1.70
CA VAL A 139 -8.15 8.17 -3.08
C VAL A 139 -7.97 6.67 -3.29
N SER A 140 -8.27 6.19 -4.49
CA SER A 140 -8.14 4.78 -4.86
C SER A 140 -7.43 4.66 -6.20
N ASP A 141 -6.60 3.62 -6.34
CA ASP A 141 -6.11 3.14 -7.64
C ASP A 141 -6.35 1.65 -7.76
N TYR A 142 -6.33 1.11 -8.97
CA TYR A 142 -6.50 -0.31 -9.24
C TYR A 142 -5.19 -0.90 -9.79
N ILE A 143 -4.73 -1.97 -9.16
CA ILE A 143 -3.49 -2.66 -9.54
C ILE A 143 -3.76 -4.08 -10.03
N LYS A 144 -3.08 -4.45 -11.11
CA LYS A 144 -2.99 -5.84 -11.59
C LYS A 144 -1.74 -6.52 -10.99
N ALA A 145 -1.90 -7.28 -9.91
CA ALA A 145 -0.87 -8.12 -9.29
C ALA A 145 -1.43 -9.49 -8.85
N THR A 146 -0.58 -10.51 -8.69
CA THR A 146 -1.02 -11.83 -8.24
C THR A 146 0.04 -12.55 -7.41
N GLY A 147 -0.38 -13.20 -6.32
CA GLY A 147 0.42 -14.12 -5.52
C GLY A 147 1.48 -13.48 -4.62
N GLY A 148 1.54 -12.15 -4.50
CA GLY A 148 2.59 -11.44 -3.77
C GLY A 148 2.72 -11.81 -2.28
N CYS A 149 1.62 -12.16 -1.64
CA CYS A 149 1.62 -12.60 -0.25
C CYS A 149 2.19 -14.02 -0.09
N SER A 150 2.00 -14.89 -1.08
CA SER A 150 2.52 -16.27 -1.09
C SER A 150 3.90 -16.42 -1.77
N ALA A 151 4.41 -15.34 -2.37
CA ALA A 151 5.69 -15.34 -3.07
C ALA A 151 6.82 -15.86 -2.16
N PRO A 152 7.68 -16.77 -2.65
CA PRO A 152 8.72 -17.40 -1.83
C PRO A 152 9.58 -16.36 -1.10
N ALA A 153 9.90 -16.63 0.17
CA ALA A 153 10.87 -15.85 0.92
C ALA A 153 12.26 -15.93 0.26
N GLY A 154 13.14 -14.96 0.57
CA GLY A 154 14.51 -14.91 0.05
C GLY A 154 15.29 -16.24 0.16
N LYS A 155 16.29 -16.41 -0.71
CA LYS A 155 17.02 -17.68 -0.92
C LYS A 155 17.79 -18.22 0.30
N ASP A 156 18.06 -17.38 1.31
CA ASP A 156 18.79 -17.75 2.51
C ASP A 156 18.11 -17.21 3.79
N PRO A 157 17.20 -17.99 4.39
CA PRO A 157 16.53 -17.63 5.64
C PRO A 157 17.50 -17.46 6.81
N SER A 158 18.60 -18.21 6.85
CA SER A 158 19.57 -18.13 7.94
C SER A 158 20.31 -16.79 7.91
N ALA A 159 20.78 -16.37 6.73
CA ALA A 159 21.41 -15.07 6.56
C ALA A 159 20.43 -13.89 6.78
N ALA A 160 19.15 -14.06 6.42
CA ALA A 160 18.11 -13.07 6.72
C ALA A 160 17.94 -12.89 8.23
N MET A 161 17.85 -14.00 8.98
CA MET A 161 17.73 -13.97 10.44
C MET A 161 19.00 -13.44 11.13
N ALA A 162 20.20 -13.68 10.60
CA ALA A 162 21.45 -13.12 11.13
C ALA A 162 21.55 -11.59 10.99
N ARG A 163 20.70 -10.98 10.16
CA ARG A 163 20.59 -9.53 9.99
C ARG A 163 19.34 -8.95 10.62
N LEU A 164 18.50 -9.77 11.28
CA LEU A 164 17.23 -9.35 11.86
C LEU A 164 17.40 -8.07 12.69
N GLY A 165 16.59 -7.07 12.38
CA GLY A 165 16.56 -5.80 13.10
C GLY A 165 17.70 -4.84 12.78
N LYS A 166 18.67 -5.21 11.93
CA LYS A 166 19.67 -4.25 11.43
C LYS A 166 18.96 -3.20 10.58
N MET A 167 19.17 -1.93 10.89
CA MET A 167 18.53 -0.81 10.22
C MET A 167 19.53 0.11 9.53
N GLN A 168 19.06 0.79 8.48
CA GLN A 168 19.77 1.88 7.83
C GLN A 168 18.83 3.08 7.72
N LEU A 169 19.31 4.25 8.15
CA LEU A 169 18.65 5.53 7.93
C LEU A 169 19.47 6.37 6.95
N ARG A 170 18.99 6.45 5.71
CA ARG A 170 19.65 7.18 4.61
C ARG A 170 19.03 8.57 4.50
N MET A 171 19.87 9.58 4.55
CA MET A 171 19.51 11.00 4.40
C MET A 171 20.75 11.75 3.93
N ARG A 172 20.53 12.85 3.20
CA ARG A 172 21.57 13.84 2.92
C ARG A 172 21.85 14.67 4.19
N PRO A 173 22.97 15.40 4.26
CA PRO A 173 23.17 16.40 5.30
C PRO A 173 21.96 17.32 5.40
N VAL A 174 21.49 17.54 6.63
CA VAL A 174 20.34 18.39 6.90
C VAL A 174 20.73 19.85 6.83
N VAL A 175 19.88 20.65 6.18
CA VAL A 175 19.91 22.12 6.27
C VAL A 175 18.65 22.53 7.02
N PRO A 176 18.76 23.21 8.17
CA PRO A 176 17.60 23.68 8.92
C PRO A 176 16.64 24.51 8.04
N GLY A 177 15.36 24.16 8.07
CA GLY A 177 14.30 24.78 7.27
C GLY A 177 14.08 24.14 5.90
N ASP A 178 15.01 23.32 5.40
CA ASP A 178 14.86 22.62 4.11
C ASP A 178 14.21 21.26 4.31
N MET A 179 13.33 20.89 3.37
CA MET A 179 12.80 19.54 3.29
C MET A 179 13.90 18.51 3.01
N THR A 180 14.00 17.52 3.87
CA THR A 180 15.01 16.46 3.78
C THR A 180 14.37 15.10 3.50
N PRO A 181 14.73 14.43 2.39
CA PRO A 181 14.28 13.07 2.14
C PRO A 181 15.01 12.07 3.04
N VAL A 182 14.24 11.20 3.68
CA VAL A 182 14.72 10.12 4.53
C VAL A 182 14.25 8.78 3.99
N GLN A 183 15.12 7.78 4.04
CA GLN A 183 14.77 6.39 3.80
C GLN A 183 15.22 5.54 4.98
N LEU A 184 14.26 4.97 5.69
CA LEU A 184 14.46 3.89 6.64
C LEU A 184 14.40 2.55 5.90
N ILE A 185 15.39 1.69 6.13
CA ILE A 185 15.42 0.30 5.66
C ILE A 185 15.63 -0.60 6.88
N ILE A 186 14.77 -1.59 7.06
CA ILE A 186 14.83 -2.54 8.18
C ILE A 186 15.09 -3.92 7.59
N SER A 187 16.17 -4.58 8.02
CA SER A 187 16.40 -5.97 7.63
C SER A 187 15.46 -6.87 8.44
N HIS A 188 14.44 -7.40 7.77
CA HIS A 188 13.39 -8.20 8.40
C HIS A 188 12.69 -9.09 7.35
N PRO A 189 12.42 -10.37 7.65
CA PRO A 189 11.85 -11.30 6.66
C PRO A 189 10.45 -10.90 6.19
N ASN A 190 9.64 -10.28 7.06
CA ASN A 190 8.28 -9.86 6.75
C ASN A 190 7.48 -10.99 6.06
N ASN A 191 7.51 -12.16 6.69
CA ASN A 191 6.76 -13.34 6.27
C ASN A 191 5.28 -13.10 6.53
N SER A 192 4.45 -13.40 5.53
CA SER A 192 3.01 -13.14 5.57
C SER A 192 2.23 -14.26 6.28
N GLY A 193 2.85 -15.42 6.48
CA GLY A 193 2.17 -16.64 6.91
C GLY A 193 1.70 -17.52 5.75
N LEU A 194 1.81 -17.06 4.50
CA LEU A 194 1.25 -17.72 3.32
C LEU A 194 2.33 -18.32 2.40
N GLN A 195 3.59 -18.01 2.64
CA GLN A 195 4.71 -18.62 1.93
C GLN A 195 4.86 -20.09 2.32
N ILE A 196 5.25 -20.93 1.36
CA ILE A 196 5.57 -22.34 1.58
C ILE A 196 7.08 -22.51 1.69
N ASP A 197 7.53 -23.10 2.80
CA ASP A 197 8.90 -23.53 2.99
C ASP A 197 9.19 -24.74 2.08
N GLN A 198 10.18 -24.61 1.21
CA GLN A 198 10.44 -25.63 0.18
C GLN A 198 11.01 -26.93 0.77
N ALA A 199 11.66 -26.87 1.94
CA ALA A 199 12.25 -28.03 2.59
C ALA A 199 11.21 -28.85 3.36
N SER A 200 10.48 -28.22 4.27
CA SER A 200 9.47 -28.85 5.12
C SER A 200 8.11 -29.02 4.44
N ARG A 201 7.86 -28.31 3.33
CA ARG A 201 6.58 -28.27 2.59
C ARG A 201 5.41 -27.68 3.41
N GLY A 202 5.71 -27.08 4.56
CA GLY A 202 4.74 -26.38 5.41
C GLY A 202 4.69 -24.87 5.15
N TYR A 203 3.72 -24.19 5.75
CA TYR A 203 3.67 -22.73 5.75
C TYR A 203 4.75 -22.14 6.65
N ILE A 204 5.40 -21.07 6.17
CA ILE A 204 6.29 -20.26 6.99
C ILE A 204 5.42 -19.42 7.92
N PRO A 205 5.57 -19.50 9.26
CA PRO A 205 4.78 -18.71 10.18
C PRO A 205 4.94 -17.20 9.94
N PRO A 206 3.88 -16.40 10.16
CA PRO A 206 3.97 -14.96 10.01
C PRO A 206 5.03 -14.39 10.97
N HIS A 207 5.86 -13.49 10.44
CA HIS A 207 6.87 -12.77 11.19
C HIS A 207 7.14 -11.47 10.45
N TYR A 208 6.53 -10.38 10.92
CA TYR A 208 6.54 -9.09 10.25
C TYR A 208 6.81 -7.95 11.24
N VAL A 209 7.33 -6.83 10.73
CA VAL A 209 7.39 -5.58 11.48
C VAL A 209 5.96 -5.11 11.77
N GLU A 210 5.60 -5.03 13.04
CA GLU A 210 4.27 -4.66 13.50
C GLU A 210 4.17 -3.16 13.77
N LYS A 211 5.19 -2.58 14.41
CA LYS A 211 5.22 -1.17 14.78
C LYS A 211 6.55 -0.52 14.43
N ILE A 212 6.51 0.71 13.97
CA ILE A 212 7.66 1.61 13.83
C ILE A 212 7.29 2.95 14.45
N ASP A 213 8.11 3.47 15.35
CA ASP A 213 8.02 4.85 15.85
C ASP A 213 9.27 5.61 15.40
N ILE A 214 9.08 6.65 14.59
CA ILE A 214 10.12 7.54 14.11
C ILE A 214 9.97 8.86 14.85
N ARG A 215 11.00 9.23 15.61
CA ARG A 215 11.01 10.38 16.51
C ARG A 215 12.11 11.36 16.12
N VAL A 216 11.84 12.65 16.28
CA VAL A 216 12.89 13.69 16.30
C VAL A 216 13.11 14.06 17.76
N ASP A 217 14.32 13.80 18.24
CA ASP A 217 14.68 13.82 19.65
C ASP A 217 13.73 12.89 20.44
N ASP A 218 12.83 13.45 21.26
CA ASP A 218 11.84 12.70 22.05
C ASP A 218 10.42 12.80 21.51
N GLU A 219 10.19 13.53 20.42
CA GLU A 219 8.87 13.77 19.86
C GLU A 219 8.57 12.83 18.67
N SER A 220 7.46 12.11 18.75
CA SER A 220 6.97 11.27 17.65
C SER A 220 6.66 12.10 16.41
N LEU A 221 7.24 11.69 15.29
CA LEU A 221 7.02 12.28 13.97
C LEU A 221 6.07 11.41 13.14
N ILE A 222 6.36 10.11 13.06
CA ILE A 222 5.56 9.11 12.34
C ILE A 222 5.50 7.84 13.19
N GLN A 223 4.30 7.38 13.50
CA GLN A 223 4.09 6.01 13.99
C GLN A 223 3.42 5.20 12.90
N LEU A 224 4.01 4.07 12.53
CA LEU A 224 3.43 3.11 11.61
C LEU A 224 3.02 1.86 12.39
N GLU A 225 1.74 1.49 12.30
CA GLU A 225 1.28 0.15 12.61
C GLU A 225 1.00 -0.59 11.29
N SER A 226 1.55 -1.78 11.13
CA SER A 226 1.43 -2.57 9.91
C SER A 226 1.17 -4.04 10.18
N GLY A 227 0.87 -4.79 9.12
CA GLY A 227 0.89 -6.24 9.20
C GLY A 227 1.52 -6.91 7.99
N ILE A 228 0.99 -8.07 7.62
CA ILE A 228 1.59 -9.01 6.66
C ILE A 228 1.74 -8.48 5.21
N SER A 229 1.15 -7.32 4.90
CA SER A 229 1.18 -6.74 3.56
C SER A 229 2.41 -5.87 3.30
N ILE A 230 3.22 -5.52 4.31
CA ILE A 230 4.50 -4.84 4.06
C ILE A 230 5.52 -5.86 3.55
N SER A 231 6.23 -5.50 2.46
CA SER A 231 7.23 -6.37 1.81
C SER A 231 8.40 -6.75 2.71
N GLU A 232 9.14 -7.79 2.29
CA GLU A 232 10.45 -8.15 2.85
C GLU A 232 11.41 -6.94 2.83
N ASP A 233 12.27 -6.87 3.85
CA ASP A 233 13.14 -5.74 4.14
C ASP A 233 12.39 -4.39 4.08
N PRO A 234 11.45 -4.14 5.02
CA PRO A 234 10.60 -2.94 5.00
C PRO A 234 11.39 -1.66 4.72
N SER A 235 10.90 -0.87 3.77
CA SER A 235 11.52 0.41 3.39
C SER A 235 10.46 1.50 3.47
N ILE A 236 10.64 2.47 4.38
CA ILE A 236 9.79 3.63 4.51
C ILE A 236 10.58 4.86 4.07
N ARG A 237 10.08 5.54 3.04
CA ARG A 237 10.58 6.83 2.59
C ARG A 237 9.62 7.91 3.04
N PHE A 238 10.14 9.00 3.56
CA PHE A 238 9.35 10.16 3.94
C PHE A 238 10.15 11.44 3.79
N MET A 239 9.45 12.57 3.72
CA MET A 239 10.03 13.91 3.85
C MET A 239 9.84 14.41 5.27
N PHE A 240 10.80 15.17 5.79
CA PHE A 240 10.61 15.95 7.01
C PHE A 240 11.41 17.25 6.93
N THR A 241 10.95 18.27 7.65
CA THR A 241 11.57 19.60 7.66
C THR A 241 12.12 19.90 9.06
N PRO A 242 13.40 19.64 9.32
CA PRO A 242 14.02 19.94 10.61
C PRO A 242 14.25 21.46 10.77
N GLU A 243 13.89 22.03 11.91
CA GLU A 243 14.13 23.45 12.22
C GLU A 243 15.52 23.72 12.82
N LYS A 244 16.17 22.67 13.33
CA LYS A 244 17.49 22.71 13.99
C LYS A 244 18.12 21.32 13.93
N SER A 245 19.40 21.21 14.26
CA SER A 245 20.05 19.92 14.47
C SER A 245 19.37 19.12 15.58
N GLY A 246 19.39 17.80 15.44
CA GLY A 246 18.71 16.88 16.35
C GLY A 246 19.09 15.44 16.09
N THR A 247 18.33 14.51 16.68
CA THR A 247 18.50 13.07 16.45
C THR A 247 17.22 12.45 15.92
N LEU A 248 17.31 11.74 14.79
CA LEU A 248 16.25 10.83 14.38
C LEU A 248 16.44 9.50 15.10
N SER A 249 15.44 9.15 15.90
CA SER A 249 15.36 7.87 16.61
C SER A 249 14.30 7.01 15.94
N VAL A 250 14.58 5.73 15.78
CA VAL A 250 13.66 4.75 15.20
C VAL A 250 13.57 3.56 16.14
N ASP A 251 12.36 3.30 16.64
CA ASP A 251 12.03 2.12 17.42
C ASP A 251 11.14 1.19 16.58
N VAL A 252 11.47 -0.10 16.51
CA VAL A 252 10.76 -1.09 15.72
C VAL A 252 10.38 -2.26 16.62
N THR A 253 9.11 -2.66 16.58
CA THR A 253 8.63 -3.89 17.21
C THR A 253 8.12 -4.86 16.13
N ASP A 254 8.54 -6.12 16.20
CA ASP A 254 8.03 -7.18 15.32
C ASP A 254 6.92 -8.02 15.98
N SER A 255 6.20 -8.78 15.17
CA SER A 255 5.08 -9.64 15.58
C SER A 255 5.47 -10.80 16.51
N LYS A 256 6.76 -10.97 16.82
CA LYS A 256 7.29 -11.97 17.76
C LYS A 256 7.88 -11.32 19.02
N GLY A 257 7.67 -10.02 19.22
CA GLY A 257 8.15 -9.26 20.37
C GLY A 257 9.62 -8.85 20.28
N GLY A 258 10.26 -8.98 19.11
CA GLY A 258 11.57 -8.39 18.84
C GLY A 258 11.48 -6.88 18.89
N ASN A 259 12.46 -6.23 19.51
CA ASN A 259 12.56 -4.77 19.61
C ASN A 259 13.92 -4.31 19.11
N PHE A 260 13.93 -3.34 18.20
CA PHE A 260 15.13 -2.85 17.52
C PHE A 260 15.14 -1.33 17.51
N THR A 261 16.30 -0.73 17.77
CA THR A 261 16.44 0.73 17.87
C THR A 261 17.58 1.23 17.01
N LEU A 262 17.40 2.38 16.36
CA LEU A 262 18.45 3.09 15.61
C LEU A 262 18.36 4.59 15.88
N ASN A 263 19.48 5.21 16.20
CA ASN A 263 19.59 6.66 16.35
C ASN A 263 20.56 7.22 15.31
N LYS A 264 20.21 8.35 14.71
CA LYS A 264 21.07 9.09 13.77
C LYS A 264 20.94 10.59 13.98
N SER A 265 22.03 11.22 14.39
CA SER A 265 22.12 12.68 14.48
C SER A 265 22.20 13.32 13.09
N PHE A 266 21.66 14.53 12.97
CA PHE A 266 21.63 15.32 11.75
C PHE A 266 21.86 16.81 12.00
#